data_AF-A0A141RH06-F1
#
_entry.id   AF-A0A141RH06-F1
#
_cell.length_a   1.000
_cell.length_b   1.000
_cell.length_c   1.000
_cell.angle_alpha   90.00
_cell.angle_beta   90.00
_cell.angle_gamma   90.00
#
_symmetry.space_group_name_H-M   'P 1'
#
loop_
_entity.id
_entity.type
_entity.pdbx_description
1 polymer ?
#
loop_
_entity_poly.entity_id
_entity_poly.type
_entity_poly.pdbx_seq_one_letter_code
_entity_poly.pdbx_strand_id
1 'polypeptide(L)'
;RGHLDYLRSLHGKPLGNGPYVYDTYIPGQEIRFHANSHFYRGTPPTPRFIYRVTNPSTNFQLFQTGETDYDAFTSRPDDIEQLKMLGFANINLYGSSDYSQVEFNVHRPALQDKRVRQALIYGLDRQKLIDVVYQGYGKVAIEPIAPISWAFNAEGVNPYHYDPAQAKKLLDEAGWKAGADGIRVKEGLRLELTLLVSKKVLNDALIPIAKENWRQIGVLLKPQVVDFNALMAQRKAGNYDLASFSTSTLNDPHDGVWDFYSSEAKESGYHNAE
;
A
#
# COMPACT_ATOMS: atom_id res chain seq x y z
N ARG A 1 6.29 -39.02 -6.99
CA ARG A 1 5.15 -38.19 -6.52
C ARG A 1 5.14 -38.30 -5.00
N GLY A 2 5.49 -37.23 -4.28
CA GLY A 2 5.55 -37.27 -2.81
C GLY A 2 4.14 -37.26 -2.21
N HIS A 3 3.96 -37.94 -1.08
CA HIS A 3 2.72 -37.93 -0.30
C HIS A 3 2.59 -36.59 0.45
N LEU A 4 2.23 -35.53 -0.28
CA LEU A 4 2.08 -34.17 0.27
C LEU A 4 0.87 -34.02 1.20
N ASP A 5 -0.05 -35.00 1.22
CA ASP A 5 -1.26 -34.95 2.03
C ASP A 5 -0.96 -34.99 3.54
N TYR A 6 0.11 -35.69 3.96
CA TYR A 6 0.59 -35.65 5.34
C TYR A 6 1.16 -34.27 5.73
N LEU A 7 1.89 -33.62 4.83
CA LEU A 7 2.38 -32.25 5.10
C LEU A 7 1.20 -31.27 5.23
N ARG A 8 0.16 -31.41 4.38
CA ARG A 8 -1.07 -30.63 4.51
C ARG A 8 -1.80 -30.89 5.83
N SER A 9 -1.79 -32.12 6.36
CA SER A 9 -2.44 -32.42 7.64
C SER A 9 -1.69 -31.81 8.84
N LEU A 10 -0.37 -31.63 8.75
CA LEU A 10 0.40 -30.88 9.76
C LEU A 10 0.03 -29.39 9.82
N HIS A 11 -0.41 -28.80 8.70
CA HIS A 11 -0.83 -27.38 8.69
C HIS A 11 -2.08 -27.12 9.56
N GLY A 12 -2.90 -28.15 9.84
CA GLY A 12 -4.08 -28.03 10.71
C GLY A 12 -3.79 -28.16 12.21
N LYS A 13 -2.55 -28.54 12.59
CA LYS A 13 -2.09 -28.68 13.99
C LYS A 13 -0.67 -28.14 14.12
N PRO A 14 -0.46 -26.83 13.94
CA PRO A 14 0.87 -26.25 14.00
C PRO A 14 1.47 -26.44 15.40
N LEU A 15 2.73 -26.89 15.45
CA LEU A 15 3.54 -26.86 16.66
C LEU A 15 4.44 -25.64 16.62
N GLY A 16 4.27 -24.73 17.58
CA GLY A 16 5.09 -23.53 17.73
C GLY A 16 5.65 -23.41 19.14
N ASN A 17 6.66 -22.56 19.31
CA ASN A 17 7.28 -22.23 20.60
C ASN A 17 6.81 -20.87 21.16
N GLY A 18 5.69 -20.36 20.66
CA GLY A 18 5.13 -19.06 21.02
C GLY A 18 4.43 -19.06 22.39
N PRO A 19 3.96 -17.88 22.84
CA PRO A 19 3.25 -17.72 24.11
C PRO A 19 1.89 -18.42 24.14
N TYR A 20 1.29 -18.71 22.99
CA TYR A 20 0.00 -19.38 22.87
C TYR A 20 0.09 -20.61 21.97
N VAL A 21 -0.64 -21.65 22.33
CA VAL A 21 -0.77 -22.89 21.59
C VAL A 21 -2.09 -22.89 20.83
N TYR A 22 -2.04 -23.27 19.56
CA TYR A 22 -3.23 -23.45 18.72
C TYR A 22 -4.18 -24.48 19.33
N ASP A 23 -5.46 -24.14 19.41
CA ASP A 23 -6.52 -25.04 19.87
C ASP A 23 -7.39 -25.48 18.68
N THR A 24 -8.07 -24.52 18.04
CA THR A 24 -8.96 -24.83 16.91
C THR A 24 -9.15 -23.63 15.98
N TYR A 25 -9.52 -23.91 14.74
CA TYR A 25 -9.92 -22.94 13.75
C TYR A 25 -11.36 -23.22 13.31
N ILE A 26 -12.21 -22.21 13.41
CA ILE A 26 -13.57 -22.22 12.89
C ILE A 26 -13.56 -21.40 11.60
N PRO A 27 -13.67 -22.03 10.42
CA PRO A 27 -13.50 -21.36 9.13
C PRO A 27 -14.32 -20.08 8.98
N GLY A 28 -13.63 -18.99 8.66
CA GLY A 28 -14.23 -17.67 8.45
C GLY A 28 -14.78 -16.98 9.71
N GLN A 29 -14.62 -17.56 10.89
CA GLN A 29 -15.12 -17.01 12.15
C GLN A 29 -14.00 -16.64 13.11
N GLU A 30 -13.19 -17.62 13.54
CA GLU A 30 -12.17 -17.37 14.56
C GLU A 30 -11.13 -18.49 14.65
N ILE A 31 -9.95 -18.13 15.18
CA ILE A 31 -8.91 -19.06 15.62
C ILE A 31 -8.79 -18.95 17.14
N ARG A 32 -8.85 -20.08 17.84
CA ARG A 32 -8.73 -20.15 19.29
C ARG A 32 -7.36 -20.67 19.70
N PHE A 33 -6.87 -20.12 20.80
CA PHE A 33 -5.62 -20.50 21.41
C PHE A 33 -5.76 -20.64 22.93
N HIS A 34 -4.84 -21.38 23.55
CA HIS A 34 -4.66 -21.42 25.00
C HIS A 34 -3.23 -21.03 25.38
N ALA A 35 -3.04 -20.50 26.58
CA ALA A 35 -1.74 -20.08 27.08
C ALA A 35 -0.74 -21.27 27.11
N ASN A 36 0.47 -21.04 26.59
CA ASN A 36 1.56 -22.01 26.63
C ASN A 36 2.27 -21.93 27.98
N SER A 37 2.04 -22.93 28.85
CA SER A 37 2.73 -23.00 30.15
C SER A 37 4.24 -23.22 30.04
N HIS A 38 4.72 -23.71 28.89
CA HIS A 38 6.12 -23.98 28.61
C HIS A 38 6.83 -22.84 27.86
N PHE A 39 6.18 -21.69 27.68
CA PHE A 39 6.81 -20.55 27.02
C PHE A 39 8.01 -20.04 27.83
N TYR A 40 9.14 -19.77 27.15
CA TYR A 40 10.41 -19.46 27.82
C TYR A 40 10.39 -18.17 28.66
N ARG A 41 9.44 -17.25 28.42
CA ARG A 41 9.22 -16.04 29.24
C ARG A 41 8.13 -16.20 30.30
N GLY A 42 7.70 -17.43 30.56
CA GLY A 42 6.61 -17.75 31.49
C GLY A 42 5.24 -17.83 30.81
N THR A 43 4.26 -18.35 31.55
CA THR A 43 2.88 -18.52 31.06
C THR A 43 2.20 -17.15 30.90
N PRO A 44 1.56 -16.86 29.76
CA PRO A 44 0.75 -15.65 29.62
C PRO A 44 -0.36 -15.58 30.67
N PRO A 45 -0.67 -14.38 31.21
CA PRO A 45 -1.71 -14.22 32.22
C PRO A 45 -3.12 -14.43 31.66
N THR A 46 -3.31 -14.22 30.36
CA THR A 46 -4.58 -14.44 29.68
C THR A 46 -4.67 -15.92 29.25
N PRO A 47 -5.56 -16.74 29.83
CA PRO A 47 -5.56 -18.18 29.58
C PRO A 47 -6.02 -18.58 28.19
N ARG A 48 -6.87 -17.74 27.57
CA ARG A 48 -7.50 -17.97 26.26
C ARG A 48 -7.32 -16.74 25.40
N PHE A 49 -6.87 -16.95 24.17
CA PHE A 49 -6.77 -15.90 23.16
C PHE A 49 -7.60 -16.32 21.94
N ILE A 50 -8.46 -15.43 21.47
CA ILE A 50 -9.34 -15.68 20.33
C ILE A 50 -9.03 -14.62 19.27
N TYR A 51 -8.59 -15.08 18.10
CA TYR A 51 -8.41 -14.22 16.94
C TYR A 51 -9.68 -14.31 16.09
N ARG A 52 -10.56 -13.31 16.21
CA ARG A 52 -11.84 -13.26 15.50
C ARG A 52 -11.66 -12.61 14.13
N VAL A 53 -12.30 -13.19 13.11
CA VAL A 53 -12.37 -12.60 11.77
C VAL A 53 -13.45 -11.52 11.79
N THR A 54 -13.05 -10.27 11.63
CA THR A 54 -13.95 -9.11 11.55
C THR A 54 -13.87 -8.47 10.16
N ASN A 55 -14.79 -7.56 9.86
CA ASN A 55 -14.72 -6.72 8.68
C ASN A 55 -14.81 -5.24 9.08
N PRO A 56 -14.32 -4.30 8.24
CA PRO A 56 -14.33 -2.87 8.57
C PRO A 56 -15.72 -2.24 8.75
N SER A 57 -16.80 -2.95 8.38
CA SER A 57 -18.18 -2.49 8.57
C SER A 57 -18.81 -2.94 9.88
N THR A 58 -18.23 -3.93 10.57
CA THR A 58 -18.78 -4.50 11.81
C THR A 58 -17.83 -4.43 13.00
N ASN A 59 -16.53 -4.25 12.77
CA ASN A 59 -15.52 -4.29 13.82
C ASN A 59 -15.76 -3.24 14.93
N PHE A 60 -16.20 -2.03 14.57
CA PHE A 60 -16.53 -0.99 15.56
C PHE A 60 -17.65 -1.43 16.50
N GLN A 61 -18.74 -1.99 15.96
CA GLN A 61 -19.85 -2.46 16.77
C GLN A 61 -19.43 -3.60 17.71
N LEU A 62 -18.64 -4.56 17.20
CA LEU A 62 -18.13 -5.67 18.01
C LEU A 62 -17.26 -5.18 19.17
N PHE A 63 -16.42 -4.17 18.93
CA PHE A 63 -15.62 -3.56 19.98
C PHE A 63 -16.48 -2.77 20.97
N GLN A 64 -17.46 -2.00 20.47
CA GLN A 64 -18.39 -1.23 21.29
C GLN A 64 -19.22 -2.11 22.23
N THR A 65 -19.64 -3.30 21.79
CA THR A 65 -20.43 -4.25 22.61
C THR A 65 -19.57 -5.13 23.51
N GLY A 66 -18.24 -5.05 23.42
CA GLY A 66 -17.32 -5.91 24.16
C GLY A 66 -17.22 -7.33 23.61
N GLU A 67 -17.63 -7.58 22.37
CA GLU A 67 -17.37 -8.85 21.68
C GLU A 67 -15.92 -8.99 21.21
N THR A 68 -15.20 -7.87 21.08
CA THR A 68 -13.75 -7.83 20.88
C THR A 68 -13.09 -6.87 21.89
N ASP A 69 -11.98 -7.31 22.49
CA ASP A 69 -11.20 -6.50 23.45
C ASP A 69 -10.12 -5.65 22.76
N TYR A 70 -9.72 -6.03 21.54
CA TYR A 70 -8.68 -5.39 20.75
C TYR A 70 -9.05 -5.46 19.27
N ASP A 71 -8.97 -4.34 18.57
CA ASP A 71 -9.23 -4.24 17.13
C ASP A 71 -8.39 -3.12 16.49
N ALA A 72 -8.29 -3.15 15.16
CA ALA A 72 -7.60 -2.14 14.38
C ALA A 72 -8.61 -1.30 13.59
N PHE A 73 -8.56 0.02 13.77
CA PHE A 73 -9.45 0.96 13.11
C PHE A 73 -8.68 1.82 12.11
N THR A 74 -9.38 2.30 11.08
CA THR A 74 -8.82 3.37 10.24
C THR A 74 -8.72 4.63 11.09
N SER A 75 -7.62 5.35 11.00
CA SER A 75 -7.37 6.55 11.78
C SER A 75 -8.13 7.78 11.26
N ARG A 76 -9.43 7.66 10.96
CA ARG A 76 -10.24 8.84 10.62
C ARG A 76 -10.61 9.59 11.90
N PRO A 77 -10.57 10.94 11.92
CA PRO A 77 -11.04 11.75 13.04
C PRO A 77 -12.38 11.29 13.61
N ASP A 78 -13.37 11.03 12.75
CA ASP A 78 -14.71 10.60 13.19
C ASP A 78 -14.67 9.25 13.92
N ASP A 79 -13.91 8.28 13.42
CA ASP A 79 -13.75 6.96 14.07
C ASP A 79 -13.05 7.13 15.44
N ILE A 80 -12.02 7.98 15.50
CA ILE A 80 -11.27 8.25 16.72
C ILE A 80 -12.15 8.94 17.77
N GLU A 81 -12.94 9.93 17.38
CA GLU A 81 -13.88 10.59 18.29
C GLU A 81 -14.96 9.62 18.77
N GLN A 82 -15.49 8.76 17.88
CA GLN A 82 -16.43 7.70 18.29
C GLN A 82 -15.82 6.73 19.29
N LEU A 83 -14.57 6.30 19.09
CA LEU A 83 -13.86 5.45 20.05
C LEU A 83 -13.65 6.17 21.38
N LYS A 84 -13.29 7.46 21.38
CA LYS A 84 -13.13 8.25 22.62
C LYS A 84 -14.45 8.34 23.39
N MET A 85 -15.58 8.49 22.70
CA MET A 85 -16.91 8.56 23.32
C MET A 85 -17.32 7.27 24.03
N LEU A 86 -16.68 6.12 23.75
CA LEU A 86 -16.93 4.87 24.48
C LEU A 86 -16.48 4.94 25.94
N GLY A 87 -15.52 5.82 26.28
CA GLY A 87 -15.04 6.03 27.65
C GLY A 87 -14.16 4.90 28.23
N PHE A 88 -14.19 3.70 27.65
CA PHE A 88 -13.32 2.57 28.04
C PHE A 88 -12.23 2.25 27.02
N ALA A 89 -12.30 2.82 25.82
CA ALA A 89 -11.36 2.52 24.74
C ALA A 89 -9.97 3.10 25.03
N ASN A 90 -8.96 2.24 25.11
CA ASN A 90 -7.57 2.68 25.15
C ASN A 90 -7.03 2.79 23.71
N ILE A 91 -6.91 4.01 23.21
CA ILE A 91 -6.57 4.28 21.81
C ILE A 91 -5.06 4.48 21.69
N ASN A 92 -4.40 3.61 20.93
CA ASN A 92 -3.00 3.77 20.56
C ASN A 92 -2.89 4.20 19.10
N LEU A 93 -2.48 5.45 18.88
CA LEU A 93 -2.16 5.97 17.55
C LEU A 93 -0.66 5.81 17.31
N TYR A 94 -0.30 5.00 16.33
CA TYR A 94 1.09 4.76 15.96
C TYR A 94 1.27 4.90 14.44
N GLY A 95 2.48 5.27 14.02
CA GLY A 95 2.82 5.30 12.60
C GLY A 95 2.81 3.89 12.02
N SER A 96 2.20 3.71 10.84
CA SER A 96 2.26 2.44 10.13
C SER A 96 3.62 2.25 9.44
N SER A 97 4.08 0.99 9.33
CA SER A 97 5.17 0.60 8.43
C SER A 97 4.68 0.42 6.98
N ASP A 98 3.36 0.52 6.75
CA ASP A 98 2.77 0.46 5.43
C ASP A 98 3.10 1.71 4.62
N TYR A 99 3.50 1.50 3.37
CA TYR A 99 3.50 2.56 2.38
C TYR A 99 2.68 2.14 1.17
N SER A 100 2.12 3.13 0.48
CA SER A 100 1.43 2.93 -0.77
C SER A 100 2.17 3.68 -1.87
N GLN A 101 2.22 3.07 -3.05
CA GLN A 101 2.92 3.62 -4.19
C GLN A 101 2.13 3.45 -5.48
N VAL A 102 2.44 4.31 -6.44
CA VAL A 102 2.15 4.10 -7.85
C VAL A 102 3.46 3.73 -8.51
N GLU A 103 3.61 2.46 -8.86
CA GLU A 103 4.78 1.94 -9.54
C GLU A 103 4.74 2.31 -11.04
N PHE A 104 5.91 2.66 -11.59
CA PHE A 104 6.10 2.92 -13.02
C PHE A 104 6.70 1.69 -13.71
N ASN A 105 6.06 1.21 -14.78
CA ASN A 105 6.68 0.23 -15.67
C ASN A 105 7.64 0.91 -16.63
N VAL A 106 8.95 0.89 -16.37
CA VAL A 106 9.94 1.58 -17.21
C VAL A 106 10.24 0.86 -18.53
N HIS A 107 9.65 -0.31 -18.78
CA HIS A 107 9.67 -0.91 -20.11
C HIS A 107 8.71 -0.21 -21.09
N ARG A 108 7.78 0.62 -20.59
CA ARG A 108 6.87 1.39 -21.44
C ARG A 108 7.59 2.58 -22.07
N PRO A 109 7.47 2.79 -23.40
CA PRO A 109 8.22 3.84 -24.10
C PRO A 109 8.11 5.23 -23.46
N ALA A 110 6.92 5.63 -23.01
CA ALA A 110 6.72 6.93 -22.37
C ALA A 110 7.39 7.04 -20.99
N LEU A 111 7.52 5.94 -20.25
CA LEU A 111 8.03 5.92 -18.88
C LEU A 111 9.54 5.64 -18.79
N GLN A 112 10.21 5.38 -19.91
CA GLN A 112 11.67 5.27 -19.98
C GLN A 112 12.37 6.60 -19.65
N ASP A 113 11.80 7.72 -20.11
CA ASP A 113 12.34 9.05 -19.83
C ASP A 113 12.04 9.46 -18.38
N LYS A 114 13.10 9.68 -17.59
CA LYS A 114 12.97 10.09 -16.18
C LYS A 114 12.16 11.38 -16.01
N ARG A 115 12.21 12.29 -16.98
CA ARG A 115 11.47 13.56 -16.94
C ARG A 115 9.96 13.33 -17.00
N VAL A 116 9.50 12.31 -17.74
CA VAL A 116 8.09 11.92 -17.77
C VAL A 116 7.67 11.38 -16.40
N ARG A 117 8.46 10.50 -15.79
CA ARG A 117 8.19 9.98 -14.45
C ARG A 117 8.14 11.11 -13.41
N GLN A 118 9.14 12.00 -13.42
CA GLN A 118 9.16 13.18 -12.55
C GLN A 118 7.96 14.10 -12.78
N ALA A 119 7.54 14.32 -14.03
CA ALA A 119 6.35 15.10 -14.35
C ALA A 119 5.07 14.47 -13.79
N LEU A 120 4.93 13.14 -13.82
CA LEU A 120 3.79 12.45 -13.22
C LEU A 120 3.76 12.62 -11.70
N ILE A 121 4.92 12.60 -11.03
CA ILE A 121 5.02 12.81 -9.57
C ILE A 121 4.67 14.27 -9.21
N TYR A 122 5.30 15.25 -9.87
CA TYR A 122 4.99 16.68 -9.67
C TYR A 122 3.54 17.01 -10.03
N GLY A 123 2.98 16.31 -11.02
CA GLY A 123 1.63 16.50 -11.51
C GLY A 123 0.56 15.78 -10.71
N LEU A 124 0.87 15.10 -9.61
CA LEU A 124 -0.11 14.45 -8.74
C LEU A 124 -0.16 15.16 -7.38
N ASP A 125 -1.34 15.65 -6.99
CA ASP A 125 -1.54 16.27 -5.68
C ASP A 125 -1.63 15.20 -4.58
N ARG A 126 -0.46 14.70 -4.18
CA ARG A 126 -0.33 13.67 -3.14
C ARG A 126 -0.77 14.18 -1.77
N GLN A 127 -0.63 15.48 -1.49
CA GLN A 127 -1.10 16.04 -0.23
C GLN A 127 -2.62 16.01 -0.16
N LYS A 128 -3.31 16.47 -1.21
CA LYS A 128 -4.78 16.37 -1.31
C LYS A 128 -5.28 14.93 -1.18
N LEU A 129 -4.58 13.96 -1.79
CA LEU A 129 -4.92 12.55 -1.64
C LEU A 129 -4.86 12.11 -0.17
N ILE A 130 -3.78 12.45 0.52
CA ILE A 130 -3.61 12.12 1.95
C ILE A 130 -4.65 12.83 2.82
N ASP A 131 -4.96 14.09 2.54
CA ASP A 131 -5.95 14.86 3.30
C ASP A 131 -7.36 14.27 3.15
N VAL A 132 -7.72 13.83 1.94
CA VAL A 132 -9.01 13.18 1.65
C VAL A 132 -9.14 11.83 2.35
N VAL A 133 -8.08 11.02 2.34
CA VAL A 133 -8.13 9.62 2.81
C VAL A 133 -7.86 9.50 4.30
N TYR A 134 -6.89 10.26 4.81
CA TYR A 134 -6.35 10.08 6.16
C TYR A 134 -6.59 11.27 7.09
N GLN A 135 -7.07 12.41 6.59
CA GLN A 135 -7.57 13.53 7.40
C GLN A 135 -6.64 13.93 8.58
N GLY A 136 -5.33 14.04 8.30
CA GLY A 136 -4.30 14.39 9.29
C GLY A 136 -3.53 13.21 9.90
N TYR A 137 -3.96 11.98 9.67
CA TYR A 137 -3.31 10.75 10.18
C TYR A 137 -2.47 10.00 9.13
N GLY A 138 -2.26 10.62 7.97
CA GLY A 138 -1.39 10.12 6.92
C GLY A 138 -0.29 11.13 6.63
N LYS A 139 0.81 10.64 6.02
CA LYS A 139 1.90 11.48 5.54
C LYS A 139 2.19 11.14 4.09
N VAL A 140 2.52 12.15 3.30
CA VAL A 140 3.04 11.91 1.94
C VAL A 140 4.38 11.20 2.06
N ALA A 141 4.47 10.00 1.50
CA ALA A 141 5.73 9.27 1.40
C ALA A 141 6.66 10.01 0.42
N ILE A 142 7.89 10.28 0.85
CA ILE A 142 8.95 10.91 0.04
C ILE A 142 10.01 9.90 -0.41
N GLU A 143 10.09 8.76 0.27
CA GLU A 143 10.96 7.62 -0.04
C GLU A 143 10.24 6.32 0.33
N PRO A 144 10.68 5.15 -0.15
CA PRO A 144 10.04 3.85 0.13
C PRO A 144 10.38 3.28 1.52
N ILE A 145 10.64 4.16 2.50
CA ILE A 145 10.93 3.81 3.90
C ILE A 145 9.99 4.61 4.80
N ALA A 146 9.30 3.92 5.71
CA ALA A 146 8.39 4.58 6.65
C ALA A 146 9.17 5.36 7.72
N PRO A 147 8.70 6.53 8.20
CA PRO A 147 9.38 7.33 9.22
C PRO A 147 9.64 6.65 10.57
N ILE A 148 8.99 5.51 10.83
CA ILE A 148 9.20 4.71 12.04
C ILE A 148 10.41 3.78 11.93
N SER A 149 10.95 3.60 10.73
CA SER A 149 12.12 2.75 10.49
C SER A 149 13.40 3.47 10.92
N TRP A 150 14.35 2.71 11.47
CA TRP A 150 15.69 3.19 11.80
C TRP A 150 16.49 3.64 10.57
N ALA A 151 16.08 3.19 9.37
CA ALA A 151 16.73 3.50 8.10
C ALA A 151 16.13 4.71 7.37
N PHE A 152 15.08 5.34 7.91
CA PHE A 152 14.47 6.51 7.29
C PHE A 152 15.46 7.69 7.27
N ASN A 153 15.64 8.32 6.11
CA ASN A 153 16.48 9.49 5.97
C ASN A 153 15.94 10.45 4.90
N ALA A 154 15.36 11.57 5.35
CA ALA A 154 14.84 12.60 4.45
C ALA A 154 15.92 13.53 3.86
N GLU A 155 17.18 13.45 4.31
CA GLU A 155 18.23 14.36 3.88
C GLU A 155 18.54 14.19 2.38
N GLY A 156 18.50 15.30 1.63
CA GLY A 156 18.76 15.30 0.19
C GLY A 156 17.64 14.71 -0.67
N VAL A 157 16.57 14.17 -0.06
CA VAL A 157 15.41 13.64 -0.78
C VAL A 157 14.54 14.78 -1.30
N ASN A 158 14.30 14.82 -2.61
CA ASN A 158 13.34 15.76 -3.17
C ASN A 158 11.92 15.27 -2.83
N PRO A 159 11.12 16.04 -2.08
CA PRO A 159 9.77 15.63 -1.70
C PRO A 159 8.80 15.65 -2.88
N TYR A 160 9.14 16.23 -4.03
CA TYR A 160 8.28 16.39 -5.22
C TYR A 160 6.91 17.01 -4.90
N HIS A 161 6.89 18.15 -4.21
CA HIS A 161 5.65 18.88 -3.93
C HIS A 161 4.83 19.13 -5.20
N TYR A 162 3.50 19.13 -5.09
CA TYR A 162 2.61 19.29 -6.24
C TYR A 162 2.92 20.59 -7.00
N ASP A 163 3.37 20.44 -8.25
CA ASP A 163 3.73 21.54 -9.14
C ASP A 163 3.38 21.17 -10.60
N PRO A 164 2.14 21.43 -11.03
CA PRO A 164 1.72 21.13 -12.40
C PRO A 164 2.46 21.99 -13.45
N ALA A 165 3.06 23.12 -13.09
CA ALA A 165 3.83 23.95 -14.01
C ALA A 165 5.19 23.30 -14.31
N GLN A 166 5.90 22.85 -13.27
CA GLN A 166 7.13 22.08 -13.40
C GLN A 166 6.88 20.76 -14.14
N ALA A 167 5.76 20.07 -13.87
CA ALA A 167 5.37 18.88 -14.62
C ALA A 167 5.20 19.14 -16.12
N LYS A 168 4.51 20.23 -16.51
CA LYS A 168 4.36 20.63 -17.92
C LYS A 168 5.72 20.90 -18.56
N LYS A 169 6.59 21.66 -17.88
CA LYS A 169 7.93 21.99 -18.36
C LYS A 169 8.76 20.73 -18.63
N LEU A 170 8.78 19.77 -17.71
CA LEU A 170 9.49 18.50 -17.88
C LEU A 170 8.97 17.69 -19.07
N LEU A 171 7.65 17.67 -19.30
CA LEU A 171 7.05 17.02 -20.47
C LEU A 171 7.43 17.73 -21.78
N ASP A 172 7.45 19.07 -21.78
CA ASP A 172 7.88 19.87 -22.93
C ASP A 172 9.36 19.63 -23.29
N GLU A 173 10.24 19.55 -22.28
CA GLU A 173 11.67 19.21 -22.42
C GLU A 173 11.90 17.77 -22.87
N ALA A 174 10.99 16.85 -22.49
CA ALA A 174 10.99 15.47 -22.96
C ALA A 174 10.44 15.30 -24.39
N GLY A 175 9.98 16.38 -25.03
CA GLY A 175 9.48 16.40 -26.40
C GLY A 175 8.00 16.08 -26.55
N TRP A 176 7.26 15.96 -25.46
CA TRP A 176 5.81 15.72 -25.49
C TRP A 176 5.07 17.05 -25.71
N LYS A 177 4.45 17.24 -26.88
CA LYS A 177 3.74 18.48 -27.22
C LYS A 177 2.23 18.31 -27.11
N ALA A 178 1.49 19.36 -26.75
CA ALA A 178 0.03 19.29 -26.67
C ALA A 178 -0.58 18.88 -28.03
N GLY A 179 -1.39 17.83 -28.04
CA GLY A 179 -2.21 17.43 -29.19
C GLY A 179 -3.51 18.25 -29.27
N ALA A 180 -4.29 18.02 -30.33
CA ALA A 180 -5.52 18.76 -30.59
C ALA A 180 -6.58 18.65 -29.49
N ASP A 181 -6.59 17.54 -28.75
CA ASP A 181 -7.49 17.27 -27.62
C ASP A 181 -6.85 17.60 -26.25
N GLY A 182 -5.72 18.31 -26.26
CA GLY A 182 -4.93 18.66 -25.08
C GLY A 182 -4.14 17.49 -24.47
N ILE A 183 -4.24 16.28 -25.03
CA ILE A 183 -3.37 15.15 -24.63
C ILE A 183 -2.07 15.27 -25.40
N ARG A 184 -0.95 15.14 -24.70
CA ARG A 184 0.36 15.30 -25.29
C ARG A 184 0.71 14.15 -26.24
N VAL A 185 1.47 14.47 -27.28
CA VAL A 185 1.93 13.56 -28.33
C VAL A 185 3.43 13.73 -28.54
N LYS A 186 4.13 12.61 -28.74
CA LYS A 186 5.54 12.57 -29.16
C LYS A 186 5.69 11.47 -30.19
N GLU A 187 6.23 11.79 -31.37
CA GLU A 187 6.51 10.79 -32.43
C GLU A 187 5.30 9.91 -32.78
N GLY A 188 4.08 10.50 -32.79
CA GLY A 188 2.84 9.79 -33.05
C GLY A 188 2.27 9.00 -31.86
N LEU A 189 3.05 8.83 -30.78
CA LEU A 189 2.58 8.22 -29.53
C LEU A 189 1.81 9.25 -28.71
N ARG A 190 0.61 8.90 -28.25
CA ARG A 190 -0.18 9.71 -27.31
C ARG A 190 0.23 9.37 -25.87
N LEU A 191 0.28 10.38 -24.99
CA LEU A 191 0.62 10.19 -23.59
C LEU A 191 -0.61 9.70 -22.81
N GLU A 192 -0.95 8.45 -23.07
CA GLU A 192 -2.03 7.71 -22.46
C GLU A 192 -1.44 6.60 -21.60
N LEU A 193 -1.87 6.51 -20.34
CA LEU A 193 -1.36 5.55 -19.37
C LEU A 193 -2.52 4.81 -18.70
N THR A 194 -2.36 3.50 -18.56
CA THR A 194 -3.27 2.64 -17.80
C THR A 194 -2.81 2.53 -16.36
N LEU A 195 -3.71 2.79 -15.41
CA LEU A 195 -3.45 2.63 -13.97
C LEU A 195 -4.20 1.42 -13.44
N LEU A 196 -3.46 0.35 -13.16
CA LEU A 196 -3.93 -0.89 -12.59
C LEU A 196 -4.06 -0.75 -11.06
N VAL A 197 -5.25 -0.98 -10.53
CA VAL A 197 -5.54 -0.83 -9.09
C VAL A 197 -6.48 -1.91 -8.59
N SER A 198 -6.45 -2.14 -7.27
CA SER A 198 -7.48 -2.91 -6.57
C SER A 198 -8.42 -1.99 -5.80
N LYS A 199 -9.63 -2.45 -5.51
CA LYS A 199 -10.60 -1.68 -4.74
C LYS A 199 -10.11 -1.45 -3.31
N LYS A 200 -9.84 -0.19 -2.96
CA LYS A 200 -9.42 0.29 -1.64
C LYS A 200 -9.84 1.75 -1.51
N VAL A 201 -10.11 2.21 -0.29
CA VAL A 201 -10.45 3.63 0.00
C VAL A 201 -9.40 4.58 -0.61
N LEU A 202 -8.11 4.26 -0.48
CA LEU A 202 -7.03 5.03 -1.09
C LEU A 202 -7.17 5.12 -2.62
N ASN A 203 -7.46 4.01 -3.30
CA ASN A 203 -7.55 3.98 -4.76
C ASN A 203 -8.83 4.65 -5.26
N ASP A 204 -9.93 4.57 -4.51
CA ASP A 204 -11.18 5.26 -4.81
C ASP A 204 -10.99 6.80 -4.81
N ALA A 205 -10.09 7.32 -3.96
CA ALA A 205 -9.68 8.72 -3.96
C ALA A 205 -8.58 9.04 -5.00
N LEU A 206 -7.60 8.16 -5.18
CA LEU A 206 -6.49 8.33 -6.13
C LEU A 206 -6.99 8.49 -7.56
N ILE A 207 -7.91 7.63 -8.01
CA ILE A 207 -8.38 7.60 -9.40
C ILE A 207 -8.90 8.97 -9.87
N PRO A 208 -9.90 9.60 -9.23
CA PRO A 208 -10.42 10.89 -9.69
C PRO A 208 -9.39 12.01 -9.57
N ILE A 209 -8.57 12.03 -8.51
CA ILE A 209 -7.53 13.06 -8.32
C ILE A 209 -6.47 12.95 -9.42
N ALA A 210 -5.94 11.75 -9.65
CA ALA A 210 -4.93 11.50 -10.69
C ALA A 210 -5.50 11.76 -12.08
N LYS A 211 -6.74 11.34 -12.38
CA LYS A 211 -7.39 11.65 -13.67
C LYS A 211 -7.44 13.15 -13.92
N GLU A 212 -7.85 13.92 -12.94
CA GLU A 212 -7.95 15.38 -13.05
C GLU A 212 -6.56 16.02 -13.18
N ASN A 213 -5.66 15.78 -12.23
CA ASN A 213 -4.36 16.44 -12.22
C ASN A 213 -3.51 16.07 -13.45
N TRP A 214 -3.51 14.79 -13.85
CA TRP A 214 -2.75 14.36 -15.02
C TRP A 214 -3.36 14.87 -16.33
N ARG A 215 -4.68 15.04 -16.41
CA ARG A 215 -5.31 15.70 -17.57
C ARG A 215 -4.84 17.15 -17.71
N GLN A 216 -4.68 17.88 -16.61
CA GLN A 216 -4.20 19.27 -16.62
C GLN A 216 -2.78 19.44 -17.17
N ILE A 217 -1.94 18.41 -17.07
CA ILE A 217 -0.58 18.39 -17.63
C ILE A 217 -0.52 17.69 -19.01
N GLY A 218 -1.67 17.26 -19.54
CA GLY A 218 -1.81 16.66 -20.86
C GLY A 218 -1.55 15.16 -20.92
N VAL A 219 -1.82 14.42 -19.83
CA VAL A 219 -1.73 12.96 -19.76
C VAL A 219 -3.13 12.37 -19.63
N LEU A 220 -3.46 11.36 -20.43
CA LEU A 220 -4.73 10.65 -20.34
C LEU A 220 -4.58 9.43 -19.44
N LEU A 221 -5.30 9.42 -18.31
CA LEU A 221 -5.30 8.28 -17.40
C LEU A 221 -6.51 7.36 -17.65
N LYS A 222 -6.25 6.07 -17.86
CA LYS A 222 -7.24 5.00 -17.96
C LYS A 222 -7.15 4.05 -16.76
N PRO A 223 -8.00 4.18 -15.74
CA PRO A 223 -7.99 3.27 -14.60
C PRO A 223 -8.51 1.90 -14.98
N GLN A 224 -7.89 0.86 -14.44
CA GLN A 224 -8.34 -0.53 -14.53
C GLN A 224 -8.43 -1.10 -13.12
N VAL A 225 -9.65 -1.30 -12.63
CA VAL A 225 -9.90 -1.85 -11.30
C VAL A 225 -10.09 -3.36 -11.41
N VAL A 226 -9.27 -4.12 -10.70
CA VAL A 226 -9.30 -5.59 -10.64
C VAL A 226 -9.25 -6.08 -9.20
N ASP A 227 -9.45 -7.37 -8.94
CA ASP A 227 -9.14 -7.94 -7.63
C ASP A 227 -7.63 -7.95 -7.36
N PHE A 228 -7.22 -8.03 -6.09
CA PHE A 228 -5.82 -7.93 -5.72
C PHE A 228 -4.94 -9.03 -6.32
N ASN A 229 -5.46 -10.26 -6.45
CA ASN A 229 -4.68 -11.35 -7.03
C ASN A 229 -4.48 -11.14 -8.53
N ALA A 230 -5.51 -10.67 -9.23
CA ALA A 230 -5.40 -10.28 -10.64
C ALA A 230 -4.44 -9.08 -10.84
N LEU A 231 -4.43 -8.10 -9.93
CA LEU A 231 -3.46 -7.00 -9.96
C LEU A 231 -2.04 -7.54 -9.90
N MET A 232 -1.74 -8.39 -8.91
CA MET A 232 -0.40 -8.95 -8.73
C MET A 232 0.03 -9.81 -9.92
N ALA A 233 -0.90 -10.59 -10.50
CA ALA A 233 -0.63 -11.40 -11.68
C ALA A 233 -0.30 -10.54 -12.92
N GLN A 234 -1.06 -9.46 -13.16
CA GLN A 234 -0.81 -8.55 -14.29
C GLN A 234 0.46 -7.72 -14.10
N ARG A 235 0.73 -7.27 -12.87
CA ARG A 235 2.00 -6.62 -12.50
C ARG A 235 3.19 -7.52 -12.83
N LYS A 236 3.17 -8.77 -12.34
CA LYS A 236 4.21 -9.76 -12.61
C LYS A 236 4.38 -10.07 -14.11
N ALA A 237 3.29 -10.02 -14.88
CA ALA A 237 3.33 -10.21 -16.32
C ALA A 237 3.81 -8.98 -17.11
N GLY A 238 4.04 -7.83 -16.47
CA GLY A 238 4.42 -6.58 -17.15
C GLY A 238 3.28 -5.88 -17.89
N ASN A 239 2.03 -6.33 -17.69
CA ASN A 239 0.84 -5.86 -18.42
C ASN A 239 0.20 -4.64 -17.76
N TYR A 240 1.00 -3.60 -17.52
CA TYR A 240 0.56 -2.34 -16.91
C TYR A 240 1.47 -1.19 -17.37
N ASP A 241 0.98 0.05 -17.28
CA ASP A 241 1.84 1.25 -17.33
C ASP A 241 2.15 1.72 -15.91
N LEU A 242 1.09 1.82 -15.10
CA LEU A 242 1.13 2.21 -13.70
C LEU A 242 0.40 1.18 -12.85
N ALA A 243 0.90 0.87 -11.66
CA ALA A 243 0.23 -0.02 -10.71
C ALA A 243 0.19 0.60 -9.31
N SER A 244 -1.02 0.72 -8.72
CA SER A 244 -1.18 1.19 -7.34
C SER A 244 -1.36 0.03 -6.38
N PHE A 245 -0.42 -0.10 -5.43
CA PHE A 245 -0.49 -1.08 -4.36
C PHE A 245 0.17 -0.57 -3.09
N SER A 246 -0.11 -1.26 -1.99
CA SER A 246 0.45 -0.99 -0.68
C SER A 246 1.26 -2.19 -0.25
N THR A 247 2.40 -1.95 0.40
CA THR A 247 3.20 -3.00 1.03
C THR A 247 3.60 -2.54 2.42
N SER A 248 3.67 -3.49 3.34
CA SER A 248 4.25 -3.27 4.67
C SER A 248 5.77 -3.30 4.54
N THR A 249 6.47 -2.26 4.99
CA THR A 249 7.91 -2.41 5.25
C THR A 249 8.05 -3.42 6.38
N LEU A 250 8.80 -4.51 6.11
CA LEU A 250 9.16 -5.49 7.12
C LEU A 250 10.06 -4.83 8.18
N ASN A 251 10.22 -5.48 9.33
CA ASN A 251 11.13 -4.98 10.38
C ASN A 251 12.55 -4.72 9.84
N ASP A 252 12.94 -5.47 8.80
CA ASP A 252 14.12 -5.17 8.00
C ASP A 252 13.71 -4.37 6.75
N PRO A 253 14.20 -3.12 6.59
CA PRO A 253 13.89 -2.30 5.42
C PRO A 253 14.44 -2.89 4.10
N HIS A 254 15.41 -3.80 4.16
CA HIS A 254 16.01 -4.49 3.00
C HIS A 254 14.96 -5.00 2.01
N ASP A 255 14.01 -5.79 2.50
CA ASP A 255 13.04 -6.48 1.64
C ASP A 255 12.06 -5.50 0.98
N GLY A 256 11.71 -4.41 1.69
CA GLY A 256 10.81 -3.39 1.19
C GLY A 256 11.45 -2.50 0.12
N VAL A 257 12.79 -2.43 0.10
CA VAL A 257 13.54 -1.59 -0.83
C VAL A 257 14.34 -2.37 -1.88
N TRP A 258 14.37 -3.70 -1.80
CA TRP A 258 15.09 -4.60 -2.72
C TRP A 258 14.81 -4.29 -4.20
N ASP A 259 13.54 -4.04 -4.53
CA ASP A 259 13.09 -3.74 -5.89
C ASP A 259 13.66 -2.43 -6.46
N PHE A 260 14.25 -1.56 -5.63
CA PHE A 260 14.81 -0.28 -6.06
C PHE A 260 16.33 -0.29 -6.24
N TYR A 261 17.07 -1.14 -5.53
CA TYR A 261 18.55 -1.18 -5.60
C TYR A 261 19.12 -2.47 -6.17
N SER A 262 18.32 -3.54 -6.30
CA SER A 262 18.80 -4.82 -6.83
C SER A 262 18.66 -4.91 -8.34
N SER A 263 19.67 -5.49 -9.01
CA SER A 263 19.60 -5.88 -10.42
C SER A 263 18.79 -7.14 -10.67
N GLU A 264 18.44 -7.87 -9.61
CA GLU A 264 17.65 -9.09 -9.69
C GLU A 264 16.14 -8.82 -9.70
N ALA A 265 15.72 -7.62 -9.27
CA ALA A 265 14.35 -7.18 -9.35
C ALA A 265 13.98 -6.84 -10.80
N LYS A 266 13.00 -7.56 -11.36
CA LYS A 266 12.66 -7.48 -12.79
C LYS A 266 11.27 -6.91 -13.08
N GLU A 267 10.46 -6.68 -12.05
CA GLU A 267 9.02 -6.45 -12.25
C GLU A 267 8.70 -5.03 -12.74
N SER A 268 9.44 -4.01 -12.28
CA SER A 268 9.31 -2.62 -12.74
C SER A 268 10.22 -2.29 -13.93
N GLY A 269 11.29 -3.08 -14.11
CA GLY A 269 12.38 -2.82 -15.07
C GLY A 269 13.38 -1.77 -14.61
N TYR A 270 13.21 -1.19 -13.42
CA TYR A 270 14.12 -0.19 -12.87
C TYR A 270 15.37 -0.88 -12.29
N HIS A 271 16.52 -0.31 -12.59
CA HIS A 271 17.80 -0.67 -11.99
C HIS A 271 18.67 0.58 -11.92
N ASN A 272 19.24 0.85 -10.75
CA ASN A 272 20.25 1.88 -10.59
C ASN A 272 21.50 1.28 -9.96
N ALA A 273 22.65 1.44 -10.62
CA ALA A 273 23.94 0.92 -10.17
C ALA A 273 24.70 1.90 -9.26
N GLU A 274 24.29 3.18 -9.26
CA GLU A 274 24.75 4.23 -8.34
C GLU A 274 24.00 4.16 -7.01
#